data_AF-A0A923KGG3-F1
#
_entry.id   AF-A0A923KGG3-F1
#
_cell.length_a   1.000
_cell.length_b   1.000
_cell.length_c   1.000
_cell.angle_alpha   90.00
_cell.angle_beta   90.00
_cell.angle_gamma   90.00
#
_symmetry.space_group_name_H-M   'P 1'
#
loop_
_entity.id
_entity.type
_entity.pdbx_description
1 polymer ?
#
loop_
_entity_poly.entity_id
_entity_poly.type
_entity_poly.pdbx_seq_one_letter_code
_entity_poly.pdbx_strand_id
1 'polypeptide(L)'
;MKKLHYILIIISFGCTNTTFSQVSGKILMDSMALPGVTIKFKQSNEGVRSDFDGNFSLPFESRAKNDVLVISYIDLSLEIRNIDFNKGSINIGSFEMPSFKYISTENYEKLSDVEKENCHPTYCWGQLLGYYYTNKLEKEYLKLNCKEKITEFEFNPNTKTILVDWDLIKACK
;
A
#
# COMPACT_ATOMS: atom_id res chain seq x y z
N MET A 1 -2.51 1.01 57.33
CA MET A 1 -2.89 1.90 56.21
C MET A 1 -1.71 2.42 55.37
N LYS A 2 -0.55 2.78 55.96
CA LYS A 2 0.62 3.27 55.19
C LYS A 2 1.19 2.25 54.17
N LYS A 3 1.21 0.94 54.51
CA LYS A 3 1.69 -0.12 53.60
C LYS A 3 0.77 -0.38 52.40
N LEU A 4 -0.53 -0.12 52.52
CA LEU A 4 -1.50 -0.26 51.41
C LEU A 4 -1.37 0.91 50.42
N HIS A 5 -1.02 2.11 50.90
CA HIS A 5 -0.70 3.26 50.04
C HIS A 5 0.57 3.03 49.20
N TYR A 6 1.60 2.39 49.76
CA TYR A 6 2.81 2.06 48.98
C TYR A 6 2.53 1.07 47.83
N ILE A 7 1.59 0.13 48.02
CA ILE A 7 1.19 -0.82 46.98
C ILE A 7 0.41 -0.12 45.85
N LEU A 8 -0.46 0.85 46.18
CA LEU A 8 -1.19 1.66 45.20
C LEU A 8 -0.28 2.58 44.36
N ILE A 9 0.80 3.10 44.93
CA ILE A 9 1.79 3.93 44.22
C ILE A 9 2.62 3.09 43.23
N ILE A 10 2.94 1.84 43.56
CA ILE A 10 3.70 0.93 42.69
C ILE A 10 2.85 0.45 41.49
N ILE A 11 1.55 0.21 41.70
CA ILE A 11 0.63 -0.19 40.61
C ILE A 11 0.36 0.97 39.63
N SER A 12 0.38 2.22 40.09
CA SER A 12 0.22 3.41 39.24
C SER A 12 1.41 3.67 38.31
N PHE A 13 2.59 3.09 38.58
CA PHE A 13 3.81 3.29 37.77
C PHE A 13 4.01 2.22 36.68
N GLY A 14 3.13 1.21 36.61
CA GLY A 14 3.22 0.10 35.66
C GLY A 14 2.65 0.36 34.27
N CYS A 15 1.84 1.40 34.07
CA CYS A 15 1.29 1.77 32.77
C CYS A 15 2.19 2.76 32.04
N THR A 16 3.43 2.36 31.74
CA THR A 16 4.19 3.07 30.71
C THR A 16 3.60 2.70 29.36
N ASN A 17 2.89 3.64 28.73
CA ASN A 17 2.45 3.47 27.35
C ASN A 17 3.71 3.39 26.48
N THR A 18 4.11 2.20 26.07
CA THR A 18 5.12 2.03 25.03
C THR A 18 4.52 2.50 23.71
N THR A 19 4.72 3.76 23.36
CA THR A 19 4.37 4.30 22.05
C THR A 19 5.32 3.70 21.02
N PHE A 20 4.92 2.56 20.44
CA PHE A 20 5.57 2.03 19.26
C PHE A 20 5.34 3.00 18.09
N SER A 21 6.40 3.30 17.35
CA SER A 21 6.25 4.06 16.11
C SER A 21 5.51 3.19 15.10
N GLN A 22 4.57 3.79 14.37
CA GLN A 22 3.74 3.07 13.40
C GLN A 22 3.58 3.87 12.11
N VAL A 23 3.43 3.16 11.00
CA VAL A 23 2.99 3.71 9.72
C VAL A 23 1.52 3.36 9.56
N SER A 24 0.67 4.36 9.40
CA SER A 24 -0.76 4.15 9.15
C SER A 24 -1.22 4.83 7.87
N GLY A 25 -2.35 4.39 7.36
CA GLY A 25 -2.98 4.97 6.19
C GLY A 25 -4.25 4.22 5.82
N LYS A 26 -4.80 4.57 4.65
CA LYS A 26 -6.00 3.97 4.08
C LYS A 26 -5.76 3.59 2.62
N ILE A 27 -6.11 2.38 2.24
CA ILE A 27 -6.01 1.90 0.86
C ILE A 27 -7.40 1.90 0.24
N LEU A 28 -7.49 2.46 -0.97
CA LEU A 28 -8.69 2.60 -1.76
C LEU A 28 -8.50 1.90 -3.12
N MET A 29 -9.60 1.57 -3.78
CA MET A 29 -9.64 1.22 -5.20
C MET A 29 -10.94 1.78 -5.77
N ASP A 30 -10.85 2.54 -6.86
CA ASP A 30 -11.98 3.27 -7.43
C ASP A 30 -12.77 4.08 -6.39
N SER A 31 -12.04 4.77 -5.51
CA SER A 31 -12.57 5.62 -4.41
C SER A 31 -13.32 4.86 -3.30
N MET A 32 -13.32 3.52 -3.31
CA MET A 32 -13.88 2.68 -2.26
C MET A 32 -12.77 2.05 -1.42
N ALA A 33 -13.06 1.74 -0.14
CA ALA A 33 -12.14 1.05 0.73
C ALA A 33 -11.70 -0.30 0.14
N LEU A 34 -10.39 -0.57 0.15
CA LEU A 34 -9.84 -1.84 -0.33
C LEU A 34 -9.33 -2.71 0.84
N PRO A 35 -10.10 -3.71 1.29
CA PRO A 35 -9.68 -4.64 2.33
C PRO A 35 -8.68 -5.70 1.84
N GLY A 36 -7.90 -6.24 2.77
CA GLY A 36 -7.02 -7.38 2.52
C GLY A 36 -5.73 -7.07 1.76
N VAL A 37 -5.43 -5.80 1.50
CA VAL A 37 -4.14 -5.36 0.95
C VAL A 37 -3.05 -5.66 1.95
N THR A 38 -1.91 -6.19 1.50
CA THR A 38 -0.78 -6.50 2.38
C THR A 38 0.19 -5.33 2.42
N ILE A 39 0.57 -4.88 3.62
CA ILE A 39 1.49 -3.78 3.86
C ILE A 39 2.63 -4.27 4.74
N LYS A 40 3.87 -4.14 4.27
CA LYS A 40 5.07 -4.55 5.01
C LYS A 40 6.29 -3.73 4.60
N PHE A 41 7.32 -3.76 5.43
CA PHE A 41 8.64 -3.30 4.99
C PHE A 41 9.31 -4.37 4.14
N LYS A 42 10.08 -3.98 3.12
CA LYS A 42 10.68 -4.90 2.14
C LYS A 42 11.61 -5.92 2.79
N GLN A 43 12.34 -5.54 3.83
CA GLN A 43 13.23 -6.43 4.58
C GLN A 43 12.51 -7.21 5.70
N SER A 44 11.23 -6.94 5.94
CA SER A 44 10.45 -7.58 6.99
C SER A 44 9.67 -8.79 6.44
N ASN A 45 9.67 -9.87 7.22
CA ASN A 45 8.77 -11.01 7.01
C ASN A 45 7.38 -10.77 7.64
N GLU A 46 7.29 -9.79 8.53
CA GLU A 46 6.05 -9.40 9.19
C GLU A 46 5.40 -8.22 8.45
N GLY A 47 4.07 -8.27 8.37
CA GLY A 47 3.25 -7.25 7.73
C GLY A 47 1.84 -7.27 8.27
N VAL A 48 1.07 -6.25 7.92
CA VAL A 48 -0.34 -6.12 8.27
C VAL A 48 -1.20 -6.19 7.02
N ARG A 49 -2.50 -6.40 7.22
CA ARG A 49 -3.50 -6.30 6.15
C ARG A 49 -4.46 -5.16 6.40
N SER A 50 -4.92 -4.50 5.34
CA SER A 50 -5.97 -3.50 5.46
C SER A 50 -7.29 -4.12 5.93
N ASP A 51 -7.99 -3.42 6.82
CA ASP A 51 -9.29 -3.83 7.34
C ASP A 51 -10.44 -3.58 6.34
N PHE A 52 -11.69 -3.85 6.75
CA PHE A 52 -12.89 -3.64 5.94
C PHE A 52 -13.07 -2.19 5.46
N ASP A 53 -12.55 -1.23 6.23
CA ASP A 53 -12.59 0.20 5.91
C ASP A 53 -11.34 0.65 5.12
N GLY A 54 -10.47 -0.30 4.74
CA GLY A 54 -9.24 -0.07 4.01
C GLY A 54 -8.11 0.49 4.87
N ASN A 55 -8.30 0.65 6.18
CA ASN A 55 -7.29 1.23 7.06
C ASN A 55 -6.23 0.19 7.42
N PHE A 56 -5.01 0.66 7.68
CA PHE A 56 -3.94 -0.17 8.21
C PHE A 56 -3.10 0.59 9.24
N SER A 57 -2.42 -0.16 10.11
CA SER A 57 -1.43 0.36 11.04
C SER A 57 -0.31 -0.66 11.19
N LEU A 58 0.84 -0.37 10.59
CA LEU A 58 2.04 -1.21 10.62
C LEU A 58 3.00 -0.68 11.70
N PRO A 59 3.20 -1.38 12.82
CA PRO A 59 4.23 -1.01 13.78
C PRO A 59 5.62 -1.18 13.17
N PHE A 60 6.57 -0.34 13.59
CA PHE A 60 7.96 -0.46 13.14
C PHE A 60 8.97 -0.18 14.26
N GLU A 61 10.07 -0.91 14.22
CA GLU A 61 11.23 -0.61 15.07
C GLU A 61 12.08 0.50 14.47
N SER A 62 12.79 1.25 15.30
CA SER A 62 13.70 2.34 14.91
C SER A 62 14.82 1.94 13.93
N ARG A 63 15.00 0.63 13.66
CA ARG A 63 15.90 0.08 12.63
C ARG A 63 15.32 0.05 11.22
N ALA A 64 14.01 0.26 11.05
CA ALA A 64 13.35 0.39 9.74
C ALA A 64 13.59 1.76 9.06
N LYS A 65 14.49 2.59 9.62
CA LYS A 65 14.90 3.86 9.02
C LYS A 65 15.43 3.63 7.61
N ASN A 66 14.80 4.27 6.62
CA ASN A 66 15.08 4.14 5.19
C ASN A 66 14.67 2.81 4.54
N ASP A 67 13.85 1.98 5.21
CA ASP A 67 13.30 0.79 4.55
C ASP A 67 12.21 1.18 3.53
N VAL A 68 11.97 0.30 2.58
CA VAL A 68 10.98 0.46 1.52
C VAL A 68 9.65 -0.07 2.02
N LEU A 69 8.62 0.77 2.05
CA LEU A 69 7.27 0.32 2.37
C LEU A 69 6.66 -0.30 1.12
N VAL A 70 6.28 -1.58 1.22
CA VAL A 70 5.65 -2.35 0.16
C VAL A 70 4.17 -2.50 0.46
N ILE A 71 3.33 -2.04 -0.47
CA ILE A 71 1.88 -2.19 -0.46
C ILE A 71 1.53 -3.10 -1.64
N SER A 72 1.05 -4.30 -1.39
CA SER A 72 0.79 -5.32 -2.42
C SER A 72 -0.66 -5.79 -2.41
N TYR A 73 -1.26 -5.83 -3.58
CA TYR A 73 -2.61 -6.35 -3.80
C TYR A 73 -2.65 -7.23 -5.05
N ILE A 74 -3.06 -8.49 -4.86
CA ILE A 74 -3.03 -9.53 -5.90
C ILE A 74 -1.62 -9.64 -6.50
N ASP A 75 -1.44 -9.08 -7.69
CA ASP A 75 -0.24 -9.21 -8.52
C ASP A 75 0.51 -7.87 -8.67
N LEU A 76 -0.02 -6.78 -8.13
CA LEU A 76 0.56 -5.45 -8.26
C LEU A 76 1.14 -5.02 -6.91
N SER A 77 2.35 -4.49 -6.94
CA SER A 77 3.02 -3.94 -5.76
C SER A 77 3.39 -2.47 -5.96
N LEU A 78 3.19 -1.66 -4.92
CA LEU A 78 3.73 -0.32 -4.80
C LEU A 78 4.86 -0.33 -3.76
N GLU A 79 6.01 0.20 -4.14
CA GLU A 79 7.13 0.47 -3.26
C GLU A 79 7.28 1.98 -3.05
N ILE A 80 7.12 2.42 -1.80
CA ILE A 80 7.40 3.79 -1.39
C ILE A 80 8.79 3.82 -0.74
N ARG A 81 9.69 4.60 -1.32
CA ARG A 81 11.08 4.72 -0.86
C ARG A 81 11.30 6.00 -0.07
N ASN A 82 12.40 6.06 0.68
CA ASN A 82 12.86 7.28 1.36
C ASN A 82 11.86 7.87 2.36
N ILE A 83 11.05 7.04 3.01
CA ILE A 83 10.13 7.52 4.05
C ILE A 83 10.91 7.98 5.27
N ASP A 84 10.66 9.22 5.70
CA ASP A 84 11.32 9.84 6.85
C ASP A 84 10.68 9.40 8.18
N PHE A 85 11.15 8.28 8.73
CA PHE A 85 10.70 7.71 10.01
C PHE A 85 11.18 8.45 11.27
N ASN A 86 11.89 9.59 11.13
CA ASN A 86 12.50 10.24 12.29
C ASN A 86 11.50 10.93 13.25
N LYS A 87 10.22 11.01 12.90
CA LYS A 87 9.18 11.74 13.66
C LYS A 87 8.27 10.85 14.52
N GLY A 88 8.57 9.55 14.66
CA GLY A 88 7.68 8.61 15.36
C GLY A 88 6.59 8.08 14.44
N SER A 89 5.33 8.11 14.87
CA SER A 89 4.20 7.60 14.06
C SER A 89 3.91 8.50 12.85
N ILE A 90 3.76 7.89 11.67
CA ILE A 90 3.51 8.56 10.40
C ILE A 90 2.18 8.08 9.83
N ASN A 91 1.34 9.02 9.45
CA ASN A 91 0.16 8.74 8.63
C ASN A 91 0.49 9.13 7.19
N ILE A 92 0.50 8.14 6.28
CA ILE A 92 0.77 8.35 4.84
C ILE A 92 -0.48 8.76 4.05
N GLY A 93 -1.63 8.87 4.72
CA GLY A 93 -2.89 9.29 4.14
C GLY A 93 -3.61 8.17 3.38
N SER A 94 -4.38 8.57 2.37
CA SER A 94 -5.12 7.63 1.50
C SER A 94 -4.38 7.34 0.20
N PHE A 95 -4.39 6.09 -0.23
CA PHE A 95 -3.74 5.61 -1.46
C PHE A 95 -4.77 4.90 -2.35
N GLU A 96 -5.01 5.38 -3.57
CA GLU A 96 -5.82 4.67 -4.56
C GLU A 96 -4.93 3.66 -5.30
N MET A 97 -5.16 2.38 -5.06
CA MET A 97 -4.46 1.28 -5.71
C MET A 97 -4.67 1.35 -7.22
N PRO A 98 -3.59 1.46 -8.02
CA PRO A 98 -3.70 1.39 -9.46
C PRO A 98 -4.18 0.02 -9.91
N SER A 99 -4.72 -0.04 -11.13
CA SER A 99 -5.11 -1.28 -11.78
C SER A 99 -4.29 -1.49 -13.04
N PHE A 100 -4.15 -2.74 -13.46
CA PHE A 100 -3.65 -3.06 -14.79
C PHE A 100 -4.62 -2.57 -15.85
N LYS A 101 -4.09 -2.25 -17.02
CA LYS A 101 -4.90 -1.78 -18.14
C LYS A 101 -5.93 -2.83 -18.55
N TYR A 102 -7.20 -2.47 -18.60
CA TYR A 102 -8.24 -3.33 -19.13
C TYR A 102 -8.35 -3.16 -20.65
N ILE A 103 -8.52 -4.27 -21.36
CA ILE A 103 -8.80 -4.29 -22.81
C ILE A 103 -9.96 -5.23 -23.11
N SER A 104 -10.79 -4.84 -24.09
CA SER A 104 -11.85 -5.70 -24.63
C SER A 104 -11.27 -6.87 -25.40
N THR A 105 -12.09 -7.91 -25.60
CA THR A 105 -11.74 -9.07 -26.44
C THR A 105 -11.35 -8.66 -27.87
N GLU A 106 -12.05 -7.70 -28.47
CA GLU A 106 -11.73 -7.19 -29.81
C GLU A 106 -10.33 -6.54 -29.86
N ASN A 107 -9.96 -5.79 -28.83
CA ASN A 107 -8.63 -5.18 -28.76
C ASN A 107 -7.54 -6.21 -28.49
N TYR A 108 -7.83 -7.25 -27.69
CA TYR A 108 -6.93 -8.36 -27.44
C TYR A 108 -6.63 -9.15 -28.72
N GLU A 109 -7.62 -9.42 -29.56
CA GLU A 109 -7.45 -10.17 -30.81
C GLU A 109 -6.47 -9.49 -31.77
N LYS A 110 -6.40 -8.16 -31.74
CA LYS A 110 -5.50 -7.33 -32.56
C LYS A 110 -4.04 -7.31 -32.07
N LEU A 111 -3.76 -7.85 -30.87
CA LEU A 111 -2.40 -7.90 -30.32
C LEU A 111 -1.55 -8.99 -30.97
N SER A 112 -0.23 -8.77 -30.98
CA SER A 112 0.74 -9.82 -31.33
C SER A 112 0.78 -10.92 -30.26
N ASP A 113 1.26 -12.12 -30.61
CA ASP A 113 1.31 -13.24 -29.67
C ASP A 113 2.17 -12.93 -28.44
N VAL A 114 3.28 -12.21 -28.62
CA VAL A 114 4.17 -11.76 -27.53
C VAL A 114 3.45 -10.79 -26.58
N GLU A 115 2.61 -9.90 -27.11
CA GLU A 115 1.82 -9.00 -26.26
C GLU A 115 0.75 -9.75 -25.47
N LYS A 116 0.14 -10.77 -26.08
CA LYS A 116 -0.90 -11.61 -25.45
C LYS A 116 -0.37 -12.40 -24.25
N GLU A 117 0.92 -12.73 -24.20
CA GLU A 117 1.54 -13.40 -23.04
C GLU A 117 1.39 -12.60 -21.74
N ASN A 118 1.24 -11.27 -21.84
CA ASN A 118 1.07 -10.38 -20.69
C ASN A 118 -0.40 -10.06 -20.39
N CYS A 119 -1.34 -10.71 -21.07
CA CYS A 119 -2.77 -10.51 -20.89
C CYS A 119 -3.38 -11.65 -20.07
N HIS A 120 -4.13 -11.30 -19.03
CA HIS A 120 -4.87 -12.28 -18.23
C HIS A 120 -6.38 -12.09 -18.44
N PRO A 121 -7.12 -13.16 -18.78
CA PRO A 121 -8.55 -13.04 -18.99
C PRO A 121 -9.26 -12.72 -17.67
N THR A 122 -10.31 -11.91 -17.77
CA THR A 122 -11.20 -11.62 -16.65
C THR A 122 -12.61 -12.11 -16.94
N TYR A 123 -13.20 -12.76 -15.94
CA TYR A 123 -14.50 -13.41 -16.05
C TYR A 123 -15.45 -12.89 -14.98
N CYS A 124 -16.73 -12.86 -15.31
CA CYS A 124 -17.80 -12.64 -14.34
C CYS A 124 -18.86 -13.72 -14.56
N TRP A 125 -19.13 -14.53 -13.55
CA TRP A 125 -20.05 -15.69 -13.62
C TRP A 125 -19.76 -16.64 -14.80
N GLY A 126 -18.48 -16.85 -15.12
CA GLY A 126 -18.05 -17.70 -16.23
C GLY A 126 -18.09 -17.04 -17.62
N GLN A 127 -18.64 -15.83 -17.75
CA GLN A 127 -18.59 -15.07 -18.99
C GLN A 127 -17.27 -14.31 -19.08
N LEU A 128 -16.55 -14.48 -20.20
CA LEU A 128 -15.36 -13.67 -20.51
C LEU A 128 -15.78 -12.21 -20.72
N LEU A 129 -15.25 -11.31 -19.89
CA LEU A 129 -15.50 -9.88 -20.03
C LEU A 129 -14.44 -9.20 -20.90
N GLY A 130 -13.19 -9.61 -20.77
CA GLY A 130 -12.05 -9.04 -21.47
C GLY A 130 -10.74 -9.51 -20.86
N TYR A 131 -9.70 -8.69 -20.95
CA TYR A 131 -8.36 -9.02 -20.47
C TYR A 131 -7.73 -7.87 -19.69
N TYR A 132 -6.98 -8.18 -18.63
CA TYR A 132 -6.05 -7.25 -18.00
C TYR A 132 -4.68 -7.38 -18.64
N TYR A 133 -4.18 -6.28 -19.19
CA TYR A 133 -2.87 -6.18 -19.79
C TYR A 133 -1.84 -5.78 -18.73
N THR A 134 -1.17 -6.78 -18.15
CA THR A 134 -0.39 -6.64 -16.92
C THR A 134 0.93 -5.90 -17.06
N ASN A 135 1.37 -5.62 -18.29
CA ASN A 135 2.54 -4.79 -18.56
C ASN A 135 2.22 -3.29 -18.65
N LYS A 136 0.95 -2.90 -18.47
CA LYS A 136 0.49 -1.51 -18.52
C LYS A 136 -0.45 -1.23 -17.36
N LEU A 137 -0.41 0.00 -16.87
CA LEU A 137 -1.40 0.49 -15.91
C LEU A 137 -2.58 1.11 -16.65
N GLU A 138 -3.77 1.02 -16.06
CA GLU A 138 -4.98 1.66 -16.60
C GLU A 138 -4.84 3.19 -16.63
N LYS A 139 -4.20 3.74 -15.60
CA LYS A 139 -3.93 5.16 -15.44
C LYS A 139 -2.41 5.38 -15.40
N GLU A 140 -1.92 6.33 -16.17
CA GLU A 140 -0.52 6.78 -16.15
C GLU A 140 -0.26 7.80 -15.02
N TYR A 141 -1.03 7.72 -13.94
CA TYR A 141 -0.88 8.55 -12.76
C TYR A 141 -1.30 7.79 -11.52
N LEU A 142 -0.71 8.16 -10.38
CA LEU A 142 -1.11 7.72 -9.06
C LEU A 142 -2.00 8.78 -8.41
N LYS A 143 -3.00 8.34 -7.65
CA LYS A 143 -3.79 9.20 -6.76
C LYS A 143 -3.48 8.80 -5.34
N LEU A 144 -2.75 9.68 -4.66
CA LEU A 144 -2.27 9.44 -3.32
C LEU A 144 -2.98 10.38 -2.35
N ASN A 145 -2.35 10.67 -1.21
CA ASN A 145 -2.85 11.63 -0.23
C ASN A 145 -3.02 13.07 -0.77
N CYS A 146 -2.75 13.30 -2.05
CA CYS A 146 -2.81 14.57 -2.75
C CYS A 146 -4.12 14.67 -3.54
N LYS A 147 -4.68 15.88 -3.68
CA LYS A 147 -5.69 16.15 -4.72
C LYS A 147 -5.11 16.04 -6.14
N GLU A 148 -3.80 16.21 -6.27
CA GLU A 148 -3.08 16.20 -7.53
C GLU A 148 -2.68 14.78 -7.94
N LYS A 149 -2.63 14.56 -9.26
CA LYS A 149 -2.22 13.31 -9.87
C LYS A 149 -0.71 13.25 -9.96
N ILE A 150 -0.09 12.20 -9.44
CA ILE A 150 1.36 12.02 -9.49
C ILE A 150 1.72 11.20 -10.73
N THR A 151 2.46 11.81 -11.65
CA THR A 151 2.97 11.16 -12.87
C THR A 151 4.44 10.77 -12.76
N GLU A 152 5.13 11.27 -11.74
CA GLU A 152 6.54 10.97 -11.46
C GLU A 152 6.65 9.67 -10.66
N PHE A 153 6.51 8.53 -11.36
CA PHE A 153 6.72 7.20 -10.80
C PHE A 153 7.27 6.26 -11.87
N GLU A 154 7.87 5.16 -11.45
CA GLU A 154 8.34 4.11 -12.37
C GLU A 154 7.44 2.88 -12.24
N PHE A 155 7.09 2.26 -13.37
CA PHE A 155 6.42 0.96 -13.38
C PHE A 155 7.31 -0.08 -14.04
N ASN A 156 7.67 -1.12 -13.29
CA ASN A 156 8.38 -2.28 -13.80
C ASN A 156 7.35 -3.35 -14.21
N PRO A 157 7.16 -3.62 -15.51
CA PRO A 157 6.15 -4.57 -15.98
C PRO A 157 6.53 -6.03 -15.68
N ASN A 158 7.82 -6.35 -15.54
CA ASN A 158 8.27 -7.72 -15.28
C ASN A 158 7.97 -8.14 -13.84
N THR A 159 8.18 -7.24 -12.89
CA THR A 159 7.91 -7.49 -11.47
C THR A 159 6.55 -6.96 -11.03
N LYS A 160 5.79 -6.34 -11.94
CA LYS A 160 4.51 -5.68 -11.67
C LYS A 160 4.62 -4.74 -10.46
N THR A 161 5.68 -3.94 -10.44
CA THR A 161 6.04 -3.09 -9.28
C THR A 161 6.06 -1.62 -9.69
N ILE A 162 5.37 -0.79 -8.92
CA ILE A 162 5.38 0.66 -9.03
C ILE A 162 6.35 1.22 -7.99
N LEU A 163 7.26 2.09 -8.39
CA LEU A 163 8.21 2.76 -7.50
C LEU A 163 7.85 4.24 -7.40
N VAL A 164 7.72 4.75 -6.19
CA VAL A 164 7.48 6.18 -5.93
C VAL A 164 8.34 6.65 -4.75
N ASP A 165 8.83 7.88 -4.83
CA ASP A 165 9.57 8.50 -3.73
C ASP A 165 8.61 9.15 -2.74
N TRP A 166 8.87 8.98 -1.44
CA TRP A 166 8.13 9.65 -0.38
C TRP A 166 8.11 11.17 -0.55
N ASP A 167 9.18 11.77 -1.08
CA ASP A 167 9.30 13.21 -1.22
C ASP A 167 8.27 13.83 -2.17
N LEU A 168 7.79 13.05 -3.15
CA LEU A 168 6.74 13.46 -4.07
C LEU A 168 5.36 13.50 -3.40
N ILE A 169 5.20 12.80 -2.28
CA ILE A 169 3.89 12.46 -1.71
C ILE A 169 3.74 13.00 -0.28
N LYS A 170 4.85 13.32 0.40
CA LYS A 170 4.90 13.87 1.77
C LYS A 170 4.33 15.27 1.89
N ALA A 171 4.38 16.05 0.81
CA ALA A 171 3.91 17.44 0.80
C ALA A 171 2.38 17.55 0.69
N CYS A 172 1.72 16.43 0.43
CA CYS A 172 0.29 16.35 0.29
C CYS A 172 -0.38 16.38 1.66
N LYS A 173 -0.96 17.53 1.99
CA LYS A 173 -1.80 17.77 3.17
C LYS A 173 -3.26 17.83 2.79
#